data_AF-A0A7C6HU71-F1
#
_entry.id   AF-A0A7C6HU71-F1
#
_cell.length_a   1.000
_cell.length_b   1.000
_cell.length_c   1.000
_cell.angle_alpha   90.00
_cell.angle_beta   90.00
_cell.angle_gamma   90.00
#
_symmetry.space_group_name_H-M   'P 1'
#
loop_
_entity.id
_entity.type
_entity.pdbx_description
1 polymer ?
#
loop_
_entity_poly.entity_id
_entity_poly.type
_entity_poly.pdbx_seq_one_letter_code
_entity_poly.pdbx_strand_id
1 'polypeptide(L)' 'MMIVYAILIFCLLIFVHEFGHFVTAKAVGIKVNEFSLGMGPLLFKFKKGD' A
#
# COMPACT_ATOMS: atom_id res chain seq x y z
N MET A 1 12.48 -22.70 4.33
CA MET A 1 13.20 -21.43 4.56
C MET A 1 13.10 -20.48 3.37
N MET A 2 13.40 -20.91 2.15
CA MET A 2 13.31 -20.07 0.94
C MET A 2 11.90 -19.49 0.67
N ILE A 3 10.85 -20.27 0.91
CA ILE A 3 9.45 -19.85 0.71
C ILE A 3 9.08 -18.70 1.65
N VAL A 4 9.58 -18.71 2.89
CA VAL A 4 9.31 -17.65 3.87
C VAL A 4 9.94 -16.34 3.42
N TYR A 5 11.19 -16.38 2.93
CA TYR A 5 11.85 -15.20 2.37
C TYR A 5 11.14 -14.68 1.12
N ALA A 6 10.66 -15.56 0.24
CA ALA A 6 9.92 -15.18 -0.95
C ALA A 6 8.63 -14.41 -0.60
N ILE A 7 7.85 -14.89 0.37
CA ILE A 7 6.62 -14.23 0.82
C ILE A 7 6.94 -12.88 1.46
N LEU A 8 7.99 -12.80 2.29
CA LEU A 8 8.42 -11.55 2.93
C LEU A 8 8.80 -10.48 1.90
N ILE A 9 9.62 -10.84 0.92
CA ILE A 9 10.05 -9.92 -0.14
C ILE A 9 8.86 -9.53 -1.01
N PHE A 10 7.97 -10.47 -1.35
CA PHE A 10 6.80 -10.19 -2.17
C PHE A 10 5.84 -9.20 -1.48
N CYS A 11 5.56 -9.38 -0.19
CA CYS A 11 4.79 -8.41 0.60
C CYS A 11 5.45 -7.03 0.63
N LEU A 12 6.77 -6.96 0.80
CA LEU A 12 7.50 -5.69 0.82
C LEU A 12 7.49 -5.00 -0.55
N LEU A 13 7.62 -5.76 -1.63
CA LEU A 13 7.63 -5.25 -3.01
C LEU A 13 6.27 -4.64 -3.36
N ILE A 14 5.20 -5.35 -3.02
CA ILE A 14 3.81 -4.88 -3.19
C ILE A 14 3.57 -3.62 -2.34
N PHE A 15 4.04 -3.60 -1.09
CA PHE A 15 3.97 -2.43 -0.22
C PHE A 15 4.60 -1.18 -0.83
N VAL A 16 5.83 -1.30 -1.32
CA VAL A 16 6.54 -0.17 -1.95
C VAL A 16 5.86 0.25 -3.26
N HIS A 17 5.35 -0.71 -4.04
CA HIS A 17 4.65 -0.43 -5.30
C HIS A 17 3.39 0.42 -5.08
N GLU A 18 2.50 -0.03 -4.19
CA GLU A 18 1.27 0.70 -3.88
C GLU A 18 1.60 2.04 -3.20
N PHE A 19 2.61 2.07 -2.33
CA PHE A 19 3.07 3.32 -1.67
C PHE A 19 3.56 4.36 -2.69
N GLY A 20 4.24 3.93 -3.77
CA GLY A 20 4.63 4.79 -4.87
C GLY A 20 3.43 5.44 -5.58
N HIS A 21 2.37 4.67 -5.83
CA HIS A 21 1.12 5.20 -6.39
C HIS A 21 0.46 6.23 -5.45
N PHE A 22 0.42 5.94 -4.15
CA PHE A 22 -0.13 6.86 -3.14
C PHE A 22 0.65 8.18 -3.09
N VAL A 23 1.98 8.10 -3.04
CA VAL A 23 2.85 9.30 -3.02
C VAL A 23 2.68 10.10 -4.31
N THR A 24 2.61 9.44 -5.46
CA THR A 24 2.42 10.10 -6.77
C THR A 24 1.06 10.78 -6.85
N ALA A 25 -0.01 10.11 -6.45
CA ALA A 25 -1.36 10.69 -6.42
C ALA A 25 -1.43 11.88 -5.45
N LYS A 26 -0.82 11.78 -4.27
CA LYS A 26 -0.74 12.89 -3.31
C LYS A 26 0.09 14.07 -3.86
N ALA A 27 1.18 13.80 -4.58
CA ALA A 27 2.03 14.82 -5.20
C ALA A 27 1.31 15.59 -6.33
N VAL A 28 0.41 14.91 -7.04
CA VAL A 28 -0.43 15.52 -8.10
C VAL A 28 -1.70 16.19 -7.53
N GLY A 29 -1.91 16.15 -6.21
CA GLY A 29 -3.07 16.77 -5.55
C GLY A 29 -4.35 15.94 -5.64
N ILE A 30 -4.24 14.66 -6.00
CA ILE A 30 -5.36 13.72 -6.00
C ILE A 30 -5.60 13.25 -4.55
N LYS A 31 -6.82 13.46 -4.04
CA LYS A 31 -7.23 12.93 -2.74
C LYS A 31 -7.31 11.41 -2.79
N VAL A 32 -6.31 10.75 -2.22
CA VAL A 32 -6.31 9.29 -2.05
C VAL A 32 -7.02 8.98 -0.74
N ASN A 33 -8.21 8.41 -0.83
CA ASN A 33 -9.06 8.15 0.34
C ASN A 33 -8.74 6.79 0.99
N GLU A 34 -8.10 5.89 0.23
CA GLU A 34 -7.97 4.47 0.55
C GLU A 34 -6.63 3.90 0.03
N PHE A 35 -5.77 3.41 0.93
CA PHE A 35 -4.55 2.67 0.63
C PHE A 35 -4.77 1.18 0.92
N SER A 36 -4.76 0.34 -0.12
CA SER A 36 -4.89 -1.12 0.03
C SER A 36 -3.55 -1.81 -0.24
N LEU A 37 -3.44 -3.08 0.13
CA LEU A 37 -2.25 -3.90 -0.05
C LEU A 37 -2.66 -5.27 -0.61
N GLY A 38 -2.35 -5.56 -1.87
CA GLY A 38 -2.58 -6.87 -2.50
C GLY A 38 -3.81 -6.97 -3.44
N MET A 39 -4.97 -7.40 -2.94
CA MET A 39 -6.25 -7.47 -3.69
C MET A 39 -7.44 -7.42 -2.72
N GLY A 40 -8.23 -6.34 -2.74
CA GLY A 40 -9.45 -6.19 -1.93
C GLY A 40 -9.38 -5.07 -0.87
N PRO A 41 -10.55 -4.61 -0.37
CA PRO A 41 -10.69 -3.32 0.28
C PRO A 41 -9.92 -3.27 1.60
N LEU A 42 -9.03 -2.29 1.65
CA LEU A 42 -8.45 -1.63 2.81
C LEU A 42 -8.14 -2.47 4.05
N LEU A 43 -6.90 -2.95 4.14
CA LEU A 43 -6.39 -3.62 5.35
C LEU A 43 -6.17 -2.66 6.53
N PHE A 44 -6.04 -1.35 6.31
CA PHE A 44 -5.91 -0.35 7.38
C PHE A 44 -6.56 1.00 7.00
N LYS A 45 -7.71 1.36 7.60
CA LYS A 45 -8.22 2.75 7.63
C LYS A 45 -7.46 3.54 8.68
N PHE A 46 -6.44 4.29 8.28
CA PHE A 46 -6.01 5.43 9.10
C PHE A 46 -6.93 6.61 8.80
N LYS A 47 -8.06 6.67 9.52
CA LYS A 47 -8.88 7.88 9.59
C LYS A 47 -8.09 8.91 10.41
N LYS A 48 -7.27 9.72 9.76
CA LYS A 48 -6.84 11.00 10.35
C LYS A 48 -8.10 11.88 10.32
N GLY A 49 -8.57 12.30 11.51
CA GLY A 49 -9.79 13.09 11.69
C GLY A 49 -9.91 14.22 10.67
N ASP A 50 -11.10 14.56 10.18
CA ASP A 50 -12.39 14.67 10.88
C ASP A 50 -13.48 13.59 10.58
#